data_AF-A0A397YKK8-F1
#
_entry.id   AF-A0A397YKK8-F1
#
_cell.length_a   1.000
_cell.length_b   1.000
_cell.length_c   1.000
_cell.angle_alpha   90.00
_cell.angle_beta   90.00
_cell.angle_gamma   90.00
#
_symmetry.space_group_name_H-M   'P 1'
#
loop_
_entity.id
_entity.type
_entity.pdbx_description
1 polymer ?
#
loop_
_entity_poly.entity_id
_entity_poly.type
_entity_poly.pdbx_seq_one_letter_code
_entity_poly.pdbx_strand_id
1 'polypeptide(L)' 'MDSNSILLRLAFQVSIYYLWKERNERRHGQPAKPVAQLAKFIEKTIRQKIMSTKYYEKQKLKGLMQCWFSARQP' A
#
# COMPACT_ATOMS: atom_id res chain seq x y z
N MET A 1 -20.25 2.90 -4.69
CA MET A 1 -18.79 2.99 -4.90
C MET A 1 -18.17 1.69 -4.45
N ASP A 2 -17.63 0.93 -5.39
CA ASP A 2 -17.18 -0.44 -5.13
C ASP A 2 -15.89 -0.45 -4.33
N SER A 3 -15.84 -1.30 -3.32
CA SER A 3 -14.72 -1.39 -2.37
C SER A 3 -13.38 -1.67 -3.06
N ASN A 4 -13.38 -2.37 -4.21
CA ASN A 4 -12.20 -2.61 -5.05
C ASN A 4 -11.63 -1.31 -5.64
N SER A 5 -12.49 -0.36 -6.03
CA SER A 5 -12.05 0.91 -6.63
C SER A 5 -11.29 1.79 -5.64
N ILE A 6 -11.65 1.70 -4.36
CA ILE A 6 -11.03 2.49 -3.28
C ILE A 6 -9.66 1.91 -2.93
N LEU A 7 -9.53 0.58 -2.84
CA LEU A 7 -8.25 -0.07 -2.59
C LEU A 7 -7.26 0.18 -3.73
N LEU A 8 -7.73 0.11 -4.98
CA LEU A 8 -6.90 0.39 -6.15
C LEU A 8 -6.38 1.83 -6.14
N ARG A 9 -7.27 2.80 -5.87
CA ARG A 9 -6.88 4.22 -5.73
C ARG A 9 -5.87 4.41 -4.61
N LEU A 10 -6.07 3.75 -3.48
CA LEU A 10 -5.15 3.82 -2.35
C LEU A 10 -3.76 3.25 -2.71
N ALA A 11 -3.72 2.06 -3.30
CA ALA A 11 -2.48 1.43 -3.72
C ALA A 11 -1.73 2.28 -4.76
N PHE A 12 -2.46 2.88 -5.70
CA PHE A 12 -1.92 3.78 -6.71
C PHE A 12 -1.31 5.04 -6.08
N GLN A 13 -2.05 5.72 -5.20
CA GLN A 13 -1.57 6.92 -4.51
C GLN A 13 -0.31 6.64 -3.66
N VAL A 14 -0.31 5.56 -2.88
CA VAL A 14 0.84 5.20 -2.03
C VAL A 14 2.05 4.84 -2.88
N SER A 15 1.86 4.10 -3.98
CA SER A 15 2.96 3.71 -4.86
C SER A 15 3.62 4.92 -5.53
N ILE A 16 2.82 5.86 -6.05
CA ILE A 16 3.33 7.10 -6.64
C ILE A 16 4.11 7.92 -5.61
N TYR A 17 3.57 8.08 -4.40
CA TYR A 17 4.21 8.84 -3.33
C TYR A 17 5.59 8.28 -3.00
N TYR A 18 5.71 6.96 -2.78
CA TYR A 18 6.98 6.34 -2.42
C TYR A 18 7.98 6.34 -3.57
N LEU A 19 7.52 6.19 -4.82
CA LEU A 19 8.39 6.33 -5.99
C LEU A 19 8.94 7.74 -6.13
N TRP A 20 8.09 8.76 -5.97
CA TRP A 20 8.51 10.15 -5.97
C TRP A 20 9.51 10.41 -4.83
N LYS A 21 9.21 9.95 -3.61
CA LYS A 21 10.08 10.10 -2.44
C LYS A 21 11.45 9.49 -2.67
N GLU A 22 11.53 8.26 -3.18
CA GLU A 22 12.79 7.58 -3.50
C GLU A 22 13.61 8.39 -4.51
N ARG A 23 12.97 8.88 -5.58
CA ARG A 23 13.66 9.71 -6.58
C ARG A 23 14.12 11.03 -5.98
N ASN A 24 13.35 11.64 -5.09
CA ASN A 24 13.72 12.87 -4.42
C ASN A 24 14.90 12.65 -3.46
N GLU A 25 14.87 11.60 -2.66
CA GLU A 25 15.96 11.22 -1.76
C GLU A 25 17.27 11.01 -2.54
N ARG A 26 17.22 10.31 -3.69
CA ARG A 26 18.40 10.17 -4.57
C ARG A 26 18.91 11.50 -5.10
N ARG A 27 18.01 12.43 -5.50
CA ARG A 27 18.39 13.77 -5.95
C ARG A 27 19.07 14.59 -4.85
N HIS A 28 18.74 14.33 -3.58
CA HIS A 28 19.37 14.95 -2.41
C HIS A 28 20.60 14.18 -1.89
N GLY A 29 21.18 13.30 -2.70
CA GLY A 29 22.42 12.60 -2.37
C GLY A 29 22.27 11.42 -1.40
N GLN A 30 21.03 11.00 -1.10
CA GLN A 30 20.82 9.78 -0.32
C GLN A 30 21.12 8.54 -1.19
N PRO A 31 21.69 7.48 -0.60
CA PRO A 31 21.93 6.23 -1.32
C PRO A 31 20.62 5.61 -1.80
N ALA A 32 20.67 4.95 -2.96
CA ALA A 32 19.52 4.27 -3.52
C ALA A 32 19.02 3.17 -2.56
N LYS A 33 17.73 3.15 -2.27
CA LYS A 33 17.14 2.08 -1.46
C LYS A 33 16.88 0.86 -2.33
N PRO A 34 17.05 -0.36 -1.79
CA PRO A 34 16.64 -1.58 -2.47
C PRO A 34 15.15 -1.52 -2.85
N VAL A 35 14.82 -1.92 -4.07
CA VAL A 35 13.43 -1.94 -4.57
C VAL A 35 12.52 -2.77 -3.66
N ALA A 36 13.04 -3.87 -3.11
CA ALA A 36 12.33 -4.70 -2.14
C ALA A 36 11.97 -3.93 -0.85
N GLN A 37 12.79 -2.98 -0.42
CA GLN A 37 12.50 -2.14 0.74
C GLN A 37 11.37 -1.16 0.44
N LEU A 38 11.37 -0.56 -0.76
CA LEU A 38 10.30 0.33 -1.21
C LEU A 38 8.95 -0.40 -1.30
N ALA A 39 8.95 -1.62 -1.85
CA ALA A 39 7.77 -2.48 -1.92
C ALA A 39 7.22 -2.81 -0.52
N LYS A 40 8.09 -3.13 0.44
CA LYS A 40 7.71 -3.35 1.85
C LYS A 40 7.09 -2.10 2.49
N PHE A 41 7.62 -0.91 2.23
CA PHE A 41 7.05 0.34 2.75
C PHE A 41 5.67 0.64 2.17
N ILE A 42 5.48 0.43 0.87
CA ILE A 42 4.19 0.57 0.19
C ILE A 42 3.17 -0.39 0.81
N GLU A 43 3.51 -1.68 0.91
CA GLU A 43 2.63 -2.70 1.51
C GLU A 43 2.25 -2.34 2.95
N LYS A 44 3.24 -1.99 3.78
CA LYS A 44 3.03 -1.62 5.18
C LYS A 44 2.10 -0.41 5.30
N THR A 45 2.28 0.60 4.45
CA THR A 45 1.47 1.82 4.45
C THR A 45 0.03 1.54 4.03
N ILE A 46 -0.18 0.70 3.01
CA ILE A 46 -1.51 0.27 2.58
C ILE A 46 -2.20 -0.49 3.72
N ARG A 47 -1.52 -1.47 4.33
CA ARG A 47 -2.05 -2.24 5.45
C ARG A 47 -2.42 -1.34 6.64
N GLN A 48 -1.53 -0.41 7.03
CA GLN A 48 -1.78 0.52 8.13
C GLN A 48 -2.98 1.43 7.86
N LYS A 49 -3.12 1.95 6.64
CA LYS A 49 -4.31 2.74 6.26
C LYS A 49 -5.58 1.90 6.32
N ILE A 50 -5.57 0.67 5.84
CA ILE A 50 -6.73 -0.24 5.93
C ILE A 50 -7.13 -0.47 7.40
N MET A 51 -6.16 -0.75 8.28
CA MET A 51 -6.42 -0.94 9.72
C MET A 51 -6.96 0.33 10.39
N SER A 52 -6.29 1.48 10.15
CA SER A 52 -6.60 2.75 10.80
C SER A 52 -7.98 3.29 10.39
N THR A 53 -8.40 3.09 9.15
CA THR A 53 -9.71 3.57 8.69
C THR A 53 -10.85 2.62 9.08
N LYS A 54 -10.59 1.61 9.94
CA LYS A 54 -11.54 0.54 10.30
C LYS A 54 -12.26 -0.06 9.08
N TYR A 55 -11.54 -0.24 7.98
CA TYR A 55 -12.11 -0.85 6.77
C TYR A 55 -12.69 -2.24 7.07
N TYR A 56 -12.17 -2.95 8.08
CA TYR A 56 -12.64 -4.26 8.51
C TYR A 56 -14.03 -4.26 9.19
N GLU A 57 -14.52 -3.14 9.72
CA GLU A 57 -15.85 -3.03 10.36
C GLU A 57 -16.98 -2.97 9.33
N LYS A 58 -16.70 -2.52 8.10
CA LYS A 58 -17.66 -2.58 7.00
C LYS A 58 -17.69 -4.01 6.42
N GLN A 59 -18.80 -4.71 6.56
CA GLN A 59 -18.99 -6.11 6.07
C GLN A 59 -18.46 -6.34 4.64
N LYS A 60 -18.63 -5.37 3.71
CA LYS A 60 -18.14 -5.44 2.32
C LYS A 60 -16.60 -5.50 2.17
N LEU A 61 -15.85 -5.10 3.17
CA LEU A 61 -14.39 -4.93 3.11
C LEU A 61 -13.63 -6.01 3.89
N LYS A 62 -14.33 -6.79 4.73
CA LYS A 62 -13.80 -7.99 5.37
C LYS A 62 -13.36 -9.03 4.33
N GLY A 63 -14.13 -9.19 3.24
CA GLY A 63 -13.77 -10.05 2.11
C GLY A 63 -12.52 -9.58 1.34
N LEU A 64 -12.30 -8.26 1.24
CA LEU A 64 -11.12 -7.67 0.60
C LEU A 64 -9.84 -7.93 1.38
N MET A 65 -9.93 -7.85 2.70
CA MET A 65 -8.85 -8.22 3.59
C MET A 65 -8.48 -9.70 3.39
N GLN A 66 -9.47 -10.59 3.39
CA GLN A 66 -9.26 -12.03 3.16
C GLN A 66 -8.65 -12.32 1.77
N CYS A 67 -9.11 -11.66 0.70
CA CYS A 67 -8.49 -11.79 -0.64
C CYS A 67 -7.03 -11.32 -0.65
N TRP A 68 -6.73 -10.17 -0.03
CA TRP A 68 -5.38 -9.64 0.03
C TRP A 68 -4.41 -10.55 0.81
N PHE A 69 -4.89 -11.15 1.91
CA PHE A 69 -4.11 -12.11 2.68
C PHE A 69 -3.94 -13.45 1.93
N SER A 70 -4.96 -13.92 1.20
CA SER A 70 -4.92 -15.19 0.45
C SER A 70 -4.01 -15.09 -0.78
N ALA A 71 -4.01 -13.97 -1.49
CA ALA A 71 -3.16 -13.73 -2.66
C ALA A 71 -1.66 -13.60 -2.32
N ARG A 72 -1.28 -13.69 -1.05
CA ARG A 72 0.08 -13.48 -0.54
C ARG A 72 0.60 -14.62 0.33
N GLN A 73 -0.14 -15.74 0.39
CA GLN A 73 0.41 -16.99 0.95
C GLN A 73 1.35 -17.63 -0.08
N PRO A 74 2.47 -18.24 0.37
CA PRO A 74 3.47 -18.86 -0.51
C PRO A 74 2.92 -20.05 -1.30
#